data_AF-A0A7X7RQJ3-F1
#
_entry.id   AF-A0A7X7RQJ3-F1
#
_cell.length_a   1.000
_cell.length_b   1.000
_cell.length_c   1.000
_cell.angle_alpha   90.00
_cell.angle_beta   90.00
_cell.angle_gamma   90.00
#
_symmetry.space_group_name_H-M   'P 1'
#
loop_
_entity.id
_entity.type
_entity.pdbx_description
1 polymer ?
#
loop_
_entity_poly.entity_id
_entity_poly.type
_entity_poly.pdbx_seq_one_letter_code
_entity_poly.pdbx_strand_id
1 'polypeptide(L)'
;MDKNENLEMKYLKSIAAQYPTIASAATEIINLQSILNLPKSTEHFMTDIHGEHEQFIHVLRNGSGSVKRKIDEEFGNTLSEKDKKTLATLIYYPKEKLELIIQREDNIEDWYKITLHRLVQITKRVASKYTRSKVRKALPVDFAYVIEELITEKVEVQNKEAYYNEIIHTIIRIGRAPEFIVALSDLIRRLVIDHLHIVGDIFDRGPGAHLVLETLRHYHSIDIQWGNHDVVWMGAASGHYACIANVVRMSARYGNLDTLEEGYGINLIPLATFAMEVYANTNCESFKIKPANDYNANEFELDTKMHKAITMIQFKLEGQLIKRRPCFEMDDRLLLDKIDYQNKTITIDGISYELNDTDFPTVDPKDPYQLTAEEQTVMERIAHAFIHCEKLQKQVKFLFAKGSLYKVYNSNLLYHGCVPLDENGEFKQVNIYGEHYKGKELYDILEHYARRGYYITNDPEEKLKGQDILWYIWGNPNSPVFGKERMATFER
;
A
#
# COMPACT_ATOMS: atom_id res chain seq x y z
N MET A 1 -15.47 7.24 -43.24
CA MET A 1 -15.73 7.89 -41.95
C MET A 1 -14.77 7.30 -40.97
N ASP A 2 -13.83 8.14 -40.57
CA ASP A 2 -12.60 7.72 -39.92
C ASP A 2 -12.91 7.17 -38.52
N LYS A 3 -12.18 6.15 -38.06
CA LYS A 3 -12.42 5.53 -36.73
C LYS A 3 -12.36 6.59 -35.61
N ASN A 4 -11.55 7.63 -35.83
CA ASN A 4 -11.43 8.81 -34.96
C ASN A 4 -12.67 9.71 -34.95
N GLU A 5 -13.31 9.97 -36.10
CA GLU A 5 -14.53 10.80 -36.16
C GLU A 5 -15.68 10.18 -35.35
N ASN A 6 -15.76 8.85 -35.32
CA ASN A 6 -16.79 8.13 -34.55
C ASN A 6 -16.51 8.18 -33.04
N LEU A 7 -15.25 8.12 -32.63
CA LEU A 7 -14.83 8.27 -31.23
C LEU A 7 -15.07 9.70 -30.72
N GLU A 8 -14.71 10.69 -31.52
CA GLU A 8 -14.95 12.10 -31.22
C GLU A 8 -16.45 12.39 -31.08
N MET A 9 -17.28 11.91 -32.02
CA MET A 9 -18.72 12.08 -31.94
C MET A 9 -19.35 11.37 -30.73
N LYS A 10 -18.84 10.20 -30.33
CA LYS A 10 -19.26 9.52 -29.09
C LYS A 10 -18.87 10.32 -27.85
N TYR A 11 -17.67 10.88 -27.83
CA TYR A 11 -17.18 11.72 -26.74
C TYR A 11 -18.03 13.00 -26.61
N LEU A 12 -18.26 13.70 -27.71
CA LEU A 12 -19.09 14.91 -27.75
C LEU A 12 -20.54 14.63 -27.33
N LYS A 13 -21.11 13.49 -27.73
CA LYS A 13 -22.44 13.06 -27.25
C LYS A 13 -22.47 12.81 -25.74
N SER A 14 -21.39 12.26 -25.16
CA SER A 14 -21.27 12.07 -23.72
C SER A 14 -21.19 13.41 -22.97
N ILE A 15 -20.42 14.38 -23.50
CA ILE A 15 -20.36 15.74 -22.94
C ILE A 15 -21.71 16.43 -23.06
N ALA A 16 -22.38 16.35 -24.22
CA ALA A 16 -23.69 16.97 -24.44
C ALA A 16 -24.77 16.39 -23.49
N ALA A 17 -24.65 15.12 -23.09
CA ALA A 17 -25.52 14.54 -22.08
C ALA A 17 -25.27 15.11 -20.67
N GLN A 18 -24.02 15.46 -20.34
CA GLN A 18 -23.66 16.06 -19.05
C GLN A 18 -23.93 17.58 -19.00
N TYR A 19 -23.76 18.26 -20.12
CA TYR A 19 -23.93 19.71 -20.28
C TYR A 19 -24.83 20.03 -21.48
N PRO A 20 -26.16 19.89 -21.34
CA PRO A 20 -27.11 19.92 -22.46
C PRO A 20 -27.25 21.30 -23.13
N THR A 21 -26.81 22.36 -22.46
CA THR A 21 -26.96 23.74 -22.93
C THR A 21 -25.61 24.45 -23.00
N ILE A 22 -25.52 25.45 -23.88
CA ILE A 22 -24.35 26.35 -23.96
C ILE A 22 -24.08 26.97 -22.58
N ALA A 23 -25.13 27.38 -21.85
CA ALA A 23 -24.99 27.96 -20.52
C ALA A 23 -24.37 26.98 -19.51
N SER A 24 -24.82 25.72 -19.47
CA SER A 24 -24.25 24.70 -18.57
C SER A 24 -22.79 24.39 -18.88
N ALA A 25 -22.44 24.27 -20.17
CA ALA A 25 -21.05 24.03 -20.57
C ALA A 25 -20.17 25.24 -20.24
N ALA A 26 -20.61 26.45 -20.56
CA ALA A 26 -19.87 27.68 -20.25
C ALA A 26 -19.65 27.86 -18.73
N THR A 27 -20.67 27.54 -17.92
CA THR A 27 -20.57 27.61 -16.45
C THR A 27 -19.50 26.67 -15.93
N GLU A 28 -19.46 25.44 -16.44
CA GLU A 28 -18.45 24.48 -16.01
C GLU A 28 -17.05 24.84 -16.53
N ILE A 29 -16.92 25.39 -17.74
CA ILE A 29 -15.65 25.91 -18.24
C ILE A 29 -15.13 27.02 -17.31
N ILE A 30 -15.98 27.96 -16.91
CA ILE A 30 -15.60 29.04 -15.97
C ILE A 30 -15.17 28.45 -14.63
N ASN A 31 -15.92 27.48 -14.10
CA ASN A 31 -15.60 26.80 -12.85
C ASN A 31 -14.23 26.09 -12.91
N LEU A 32 -13.99 25.28 -13.94
CA LEU A 32 -12.74 24.55 -14.14
C LEU A 32 -11.56 25.51 -14.35
N GLN A 33 -11.72 26.55 -15.16
CA GLN A 33 -10.67 27.57 -15.35
C GLN A 33 -10.35 28.32 -14.05
N SER A 34 -11.37 28.62 -13.24
CA SER A 34 -11.16 29.24 -11.92
C SER A 34 -10.37 28.31 -10.98
N ILE A 35 -10.62 27.00 -11.04
CA ILE A 35 -9.86 26.00 -10.28
C ILE A 35 -8.42 25.90 -10.79
N LEU A 36 -8.19 25.89 -12.11
CA LEU A 36 -6.85 25.82 -12.70
C LEU A 36 -5.98 27.05 -12.39
N ASN A 37 -6.60 28.20 -12.10
CA ASN A 37 -5.90 29.41 -11.67
C ASN A 37 -5.51 29.42 -10.18
N LEU A 38 -5.95 28.42 -9.39
CA LEU A 38 -5.48 28.27 -8.02
C LEU A 38 -4.06 27.69 -7.98
N PRO A 39 -3.28 27.96 -6.90
CA PRO A 39 -2.00 27.32 -6.71
C PRO A 39 -2.13 25.79 -6.75
N LYS A 40 -1.16 25.12 -7.37
CA LYS A 40 -1.11 23.66 -7.42
C LYS A 40 -1.21 23.08 -6.01
N SER A 41 -2.14 22.15 -5.85
CA SER A 41 -2.31 21.33 -4.66
C SER A 41 -1.02 20.60 -4.26
N THR A 42 -0.90 20.27 -2.98
CA THR A 42 0.26 19.51 -2.47
C THR A 42 0.03 18.02 -2.69
N GLU A 43 0.92 17.39 -3.44
CA GLU A 43 0.99 15.94 -3.62
C GLU A 43 2.01 15.35 -2.66
N HIS A 44 1.71 14.19 -2.11
CA HIS A 44 2.60 13.47 -1.20
C HIS A 44 2.90 12.09 -1.80
N PHE A 45 4.17 11.81 -2.05
CA PHE A 45 4.64 10.55 -2.61
C PHE A 45 5.29 9.72 -1.51
N MET A 46 4.88 8.46 -1.39
CA MET A 46 5.44 7.49 -0.45
C MET A 46 5.66 6.16 -1.15
N THR A 47 6.73 5.46 -0.83
CA THR A 47 7.12 4.14 -1.37
C THR A 47 7.73 3.31 -0.25
N ASP A 48 7.85 2.00 -0.45
CA ASP A 48 8.58 1.07 0.42
C ASP A 48 8.08 1.10 1.88
N ILE A 49 6.76 1.08 2.06
CA ILE A 49 6.16 1.14 3.40
C ILE A 49 6.44 -0.16 4.17
N HIS A 50 6.35 -1.32 3.49
CA HIS A 50 6.72 -2.62 4.06
C HIS A 50 6.16 -2.87 5.46
N GLY A 51 4.88 -2.62 5.67
CA GLY A 51 4.22 -2.85 6.94
C GLY A 51 4.73 -2.02 8.14
N GLU A 52 5.62 -1.05 7.94
CA GLU A 52 6.13 -0.14 8.98
C GLU A 52 5.08 0.91 9.37
N HIS A 53 4.03 0.46 10.07
CA HIS A 53 2.83 1.24 10.34
C HIS A 53 3.10 2.51 11.15
N GLU A 54 3.92 2.45 12.20
CA GLU A 54 4.17 3.61 13.06
C GLU A 54 4.90 4.73 12.31
N GLN A 55 5.94 4.37 11.56
CA GLN A 55 6.71 5.29 10.72
C GLN A 55 5.83 5.85 9.60
N PHE A 56 5.03 5.00 8.96
CA PHE A 56 4.06 5.41 7.94
C PHE A 56 3.08 6.47 8.49
N ILE A 57 2.46 6.20 9.64
CA ILE A 57 1.52 7.13 10.28
C ILE A 57 2.22 8.43 10.68
N HIS A 58 3.46 8.37 11.16
CA HIS A 58 4.23 9.57 11.51
C HIS A 58 4.49 10.45 10.28
N VAL A 59 4.93 9.87 9.17
CA VAL A 59 5.17 10.59 7.90
C VAL A 59 3.87 11.19 7.35
N LEU A 60 2.76 10.46 7.46
CA LEU A 60 1.45 10.96 7.06
C LEU A 60 0.99 12.13 7.94
N ARG A 61 1.20 12.04 9.26
CA ARG A 61 0.84 13.08 10.26
C ARG A 61 1.65 14.36 10.08
N ASN A 62 2.95 14.24 9.80
CA ASN A 62 3.83 15.40 9.64
C ASN A 62 3.79 16.01 8.22
N GLY A 63 3.22 15.27 7.26
CA GLY A 63 3.11 15.65 5.85
C GLY A 63 4.45 15.81 5.15
N SER A 64 5.41 14.94 5.46
CA SER A 64 6.83 15.05 5.10
C SER A 64 7.42 16.44 5.40
N GLY A 65 7.08 16.96 6.58
CA GLY A 65 7.52 18.28 7.06
C GLY A 65 6.73 19.46 6.49
N SER A 66 5.73 19.23 5.64
CA SER A 66 4.90 20.30 5.05
C SER A 66 4.13 21.08 6.11
N VAL A 67 3.65 20.43 7.17
CA VAL A 67 2.97 21.11 8.29
C VAL A 67 3.92 22.08 8.97
N LYS A 68 5.14 21.65 9.30
CA LYS A 68 6.16 22.51 9.91
C LYS A 68 6.48 23.70 9.02
N ARG A 69 6.65 23.48 7.71
CA ARG A 69 6.88 24.55 6.73
C ARG A 69 5.74 25.57 6.73
N LYS A 70 4.48 25.14 6.85
CA LYS A 70 3.33 26.05 6.92
C LYS A 70 3.26 26.84 8.22
N ILE A 71 3.67 26.25 9.34
CA ILE A 71 3.83 26.96 10.61
C ILE A 71 4.91 28.03 10.48
N ASP A 72 6.05 27.70 9.86
CA ASP A 72 7.16 28.63 9.64
C ASP A 72 6.78 29.78 8.70
N GLU A 73 6.07 29.49 7.60
CA GLU A 73 5.56 30.51 6.67
C GLU A 73 4.59 31.49 7.33
N GLU A 74 3.73 31.00 8.23
CA GLU A 74 2.68 31.82 8.86
C GLU A 74 3.24 32.67 10.01
N PHE A 75 4.06 32.09 10.88
CA PHE A 75 4.51 32.77 12.09
C PHE A 75 5.93 33.33 12.00
N GLY A 76 6.76 32.92 11.04
CA GLY A 76 8.10 33.48 10.84
C GLY A 76 8.88 33.66 12.16
N ASN A 77 9.18 34.91 12.52
CA ASN A 77 9.88 35.27 13.76
C ASN A 77 8.95 35.68 14.92
N THR A 78 7.62 35.64 14.74
CA THR A 78 6.65 36.00 15.79
C THR A 78 6.50 34.90 16.85
N LEU A 79 6.93 33.68 16.57
CA LEU A 79 6.98 32.56 17.51
C LEU A 79 8.41 32.02 17.63
N SER A 80 8.76 31.58 18.84
CA SER A 80 10.03 30.88 19.05
C SER A 80 10.02 29.51 18.37
N GLU A 81 11.20 28.98 18.01
CA GLU A 81 11.34 27.63 17.46
C GLU A 81 10.77 26.55 18.39
N LYS A 82 10.80 26.77 19.71
CA LYS A 82 10.21 25.87 20.71
C LYS A 82 8.69 25.85 20.60
N ASP A 83 8.06 27.01 20.41
CA ASP A 83 6.61 27.14 20.29
C ASP A 83 6.13 26.54 18.97
N LYS A 84 6.86 26.79 17.87
CA LYS A 84 6.54 26.19 16.57
C LYS A 84 6.63 24.67 16.60
N LYS A 85 7.68 24.11 17.23
CA LYS A 85 7.80 22.65 17.42
C LYS A 85 6.63 22.11 18.26
N THR A 86 6.26 22.80 19.32
CA THR A 86 5.13 22.41 20.18
C THR A 86 3.82 22.40 19.40
N LEU A 87 3.57 23.44 18.60
CA LEU A 87 2.40 23.54 17.73
C LEU A 87 2.40 22.46 16.64
N ALA A 88 3.55 22.16 16.04
CA ALA A 88 3.69 21.08 15.08
C ALA A 88 3.35 19.72 15.72
N THR A 89 3.89 19.41 16.89
CA THR A 89 3.58 18.17 17.63
C THR A 89 2.09 18.09 17.97
N LEU A 90 1.46 19.20 18.36
CA LEU A 90 0.02 19.24 18.60
C LEU A 90 -0.79 18.93 17.33
N ILE A 91 -0.36 19.42 16.17
CA ILE A 91 -1.05 19.09 14.90
C ILE A 91 -0.86 17.62 14.53
N TYR A 92 0.32 17.04 14.81
CA TYR A 92 0.63 15.65 14.49
C TYR A 92 -0.13 14.65 15.37
N TYR A 93 -0.16 14.90 16.68
CA TYR A 93 -0.67 14.02 17.72
C TYR A 93 -1.60 14.80 18.65
N PRO A 94 -2.75 15.29 18.16
CA PRO A 94 -3.55 16.26 18.91
C PRO A 94 -4.11 15.71 20.21
N LYS A 95 -4.49 14.44 20.27
CA LYS A 95 -5.05 13.83 21.49
C LYS A 95 -3.95 13.61 22.52
N GLU A 96 -2.89 12.92 22.12
CA GLU A 96 -1.77 12.52 22.97
C GLU A 96 -1.03 13.76 23.50
N LYS A 97 -0.83 14.78 22.65
CA LYS A 97 -0.16 16.02 23.07
C LYS A 97 -1.04 16.85 23.99
N LEU A 98 -2.36 16.87 23.77
CA LEU A 98 -3.29 17.63 24.60
C LEU A 98 -3.40 17.06 26.01
N GLU A 99 -3.46 15.73 26.15
CA GLU A 99 -3.45 15.06 27.47
C GLU A 99 -2.23 15.47 28.30
N LEU A 100 -1.04 15.51 27.68
CA LEU A 100 0.19 15.95 28.33
C LEU A 100 0.18 17.42 28.74
N ILE A 101 -0.52 18.27 27.99
CA ILE A 101 -0.61 19.71 28.26
C ILE A 101 -1.58 19.97 29.40
N ILE A 102 -2.74 19.33 29.39
CA ILE A 102 -3.76 19.46 30.45
C ILE A 102 -3.18 19.08 31.82
N GLN A 103 -2.27 18.12 31.88
CA GLN A 103 -1.62 17.70 33.13
C GLN A 103 -0.54 18.67 33.63
N ARG A 104 0.01 19.53 32.78
CA ARG A 104 1.19 20.36 33.08
C ARG A 104 0.92 21.85 33.14
N GLU A 105 -0.14 22.31 32.48
CA GLU A 105 -0.43 23.73 32.33
C GLU A 105 -1.25 24.26 33.50
N ASP A 106 -0.76 25.29 34.17
CA ASP A 106 -1.43 25.90 35.32
C ASP A 106 -2.69 26.69 34.90
N ASN A 107 -2.64 27.34 33.73
CA ASN A 107 -3.76 28.10 33.16
C ASN A 107 -4.17 27.56 31.79
N ILE A 108 -4.94 26.48 31.82
CA ILE A 108 -5.36 25.79 30.60
C ILE A 108 -6.29 26.64 29.71
N GLU A 109 -7.09 27.54 30.27
CA GLU A 109 -8.00 28.38 29.49
C GLU A 109 -7.26 29.40 28.62
N ASP A 110 -6.22 30.04 29.18
CA ASP A 110 -5.38 30.96 28.41
C ASP A 110 -4.58 30.21 27.32
N TRP A 111 -4.08 29.02 27.67
CA TRP A 111 -3.43 28.15 26.70
C TRP A 111 -4.36 27.76 25.54
N TYR A 112 -5.62 27.40 25.84
CA TYR A 112 -6.63 27.13 24.81
C TYR A 112 -6.85 28.34 23.92
N LYS A 113 -7.02 29.53 24.49
CA LYS A 113 -7.24 30.76 23.71
C LYS A 113 -6.09 30.99 22.73
N ILE A 114 -4.85 30.99 23.19
CA ILE A 114 -3.66 31.19 22.35
C ILE A 114 -3.56 30.12 21.27
N THR A 115 -3.76 28.86 21.63
CA THR A 115 -3.62 27.72 20.72
C THR A 115 -4.69 27.72 19.64
N LEU A 116 -5.95 27.99 20.00
CA LEU A 116 -7.06 28.09 19.07
C LEU A 116 -6.84 29.20 18.04
N HIS A 117 -6.37 30.38 18.47
CA HIS A 117 -5.99 31.45 17.54
C HIS A 117 -4.91 30.99 16.56
N ARG A 118 -3.84 30.35 17.06
CA ARG A 118 -2.74 29.87 16.20
C ARG A 118 -3.22 28.82 15.20
N LEU A 119 -4.04 27.86 15.63
CA LEU A 119 -4.59 26.82 14.77
C LEU A 119 -5.50 27.42 13.69
N VAL A 120 -6.38 28.36 14.03
CA VAL A 120 -7.25 29.04 13.06
C VAL A 120 -6.43 29.78 12.00
N GLN A 121 -5.35 30.46 12.37
CA GLN A 121 -4.48 31.14 11.38
C GLN A 121 -3.80 30.15 10.44
N ILE A 122 -3.26 29.04 10.96
CA ILE A 122 -2.71 27.97 10.10
C ILE A 122 -3.79 27.40 9.19
N THR A 123 -5.00 27.15 9.71
CA THR A 123 -6.11 26.63 8.91
C THR A 123 -6.44 27.57 7.75
N LYS A 124 -6.51 28.89 7.97
CA LYS A 124 -6.67 29.89 6.90
C LYS A 124 -5.58 29.79 5.86
N ARG A 125 -4.32 29.74 6.31
CA ARG A 125 -3.16 29.65 5.43
C ARG A 125 -3.21 28.42 4.53
N VAL A 126 -3.50 27.24 5.08
CA VAL A 126 -3.56 25.99 4.29
C VAL A 126 -4.82 25.89 3.44
N ALA A 127 -5.93 26.51 3.86
CA ALA A 127 -7.18 26.55 3.11
C ALA A 127 -7.13 27.48 1.88
N SER A 128 -6.28 28.52 1.91
CA SER A 128 -6.21 29.58 0.89
C SER A 128 -5.97 29.10 -0.55
N LYS A 129 -5.33 27.94 -0.73
CA LYS A 129 -5.06 27.33 -2.05
C LYS A 129 -6.21 26.50 -2.62
N TYR A 130 -7.33 26.39 -1.90
CA TYR A 130 -8.47 25.56 -2.30
C TYR A 130 -9.75 26.39 -2.50
N THR A 131 -10.66 25.87 -3.32
CA THR A 131 -12.01 26.45 -3.44
C THR A 131 -12.78 26.32 -2.13
N ARG A 132 -13.71 27.24 -1.87
CA ARG A 132 -14.62 27.16 -0.70
C ARG A 132 -15.36 25.83 -0.64
N SER A 133 -15.83 25.31 -1.78
CA SER A 133 -16.51 24.02 -1.85
C SER A 133 -15.62 22.86 -1.38
N LYS A 134 -14.34 22.86 -1.77
CA LYS A 134 -13.38 21.82 -1.37
C LYS A 134 -13.07 21.90 0.13
N VAL A 135 -12.84 23.11 0.66
CA VAL A 135 -12.64 23.31 2.11
C VAL A 135 -13.87 22.84 2.87
N ARG A 136 -15.08 23.22 2.45
CA ARG A 136 -16.34 22.82 3.12
C ARG A 136 -16.55 21.31 3.17
N LYS A 137 -16.18 20.58 2.11
CA LYS A 137 -16.20 19.10 2.09
C LYS A 137 -15.13 18.47 3.01
N ALA A 138 -14.11 19.23 3.39
CA ALA A 138 -13.06 18.80 4.30
C ALA A 138 -13.38 19.06 5.77
N LEU A 139 -14.32 19.96 6.06
CA LEU A 139 -14.67 20.36 7.41
C LEU A 139 -15.25 19.20 8.24
N PRO A 140 -14.90 19.12 9.53
CA PRO A 140 -15.50 18.17 10.46
C PRO A 140 -16.98 18.51 10.69
N VAL A 141 -17.86 17.51 10.66
CA VAL A 141 -19.32 17.70 10.68
C VAL A 141 -19.79 18.52 11.88
N ASP A 142 -19.29 18.20 13.07
CA ASP A 142 -19.72 18.81 14.33
C ASP A 142 -19.35 20.31 14.44
N PHE A 143 -18.31 20.73 13.73
CA PHE A 143 -17.76 22.09 13.84
C PHE A 143 -17.73 22.85 12.52
N ALA A 144 -18.33 22.31 11.45
CA ALA A 144 -18.21 22.84 10.10
C ALA A 144 -18.58 24.33 10.01
N TYR A 145 -19.76 24.70 10.53
CA TYR A 145 -20.21 26.09 10.52
C TYR A 145 -19.25 27.03 11.26
N VAL A 146 -18.79 26.62 12.44
CA VAL A 146 -17.93 27.45 13.30
C VAL A 146 -16.56 27.65 12.67
N ILE A 147 -15.96 26.58 12.15
CA ILE A 147 -14.67 26.66 11.47
C ILE A 147 -14.79 27.48 10.18
N GLU A 148 -15.84 27.28 9.38
CA GLU A 148 -16.09 28.06 8.15
C GLU A 148 -16.16 29.57 8.45
N GLU A 149 -16.87 29.96 9.52
CA GLU A 149 -16.96 31.36 9.92
C GLU A 149 -15.62 31.92 10.43
N LEU A 150 -14.82 31.12 11.14
CA LEU A 150 -13.50 31.53 11.64
C LEU A 150 -12.45 31.70 10.52
N ILE A 151 -12.51 30.87 9.47
CA ILE A 151 -11.52 30.88 8.39
C ILE A 151 -11.90 31.75 7.20
N THR A 152 -13.18 32.13 7.05
CA THR A 152 -13.63 32.95 5.93
C THR A 152 -13.36 34.42 6.20
N GLU A 153 -12.46 35.02 5.42
CA GLU A 153 -12.29 36.47 5.40
C GLU A 153 -13.51 37.14 4.76
N LYS A 154 -14.36 37.73 5.59
CA LYS A 154 -15.21 38.82 5.14
C LYS A 154 -14.32 40.08 5.19
N VAL A 155 -14.35 40.98 4.21
CA VAL A 155 -13.55 42.22 4.23
C VAL A 155 -14.28 43.38 4.94
N GLU A 156 -15.60 43.26 5.16
CA GLU A 156 -16.47 44.44 5.35
C GLU A 156 -17.01 44.74 6.77
N VAL A 157 -16.44 44.21 7.88
CA VAL A 157 -17.00 44.53 9.24
C VAL A 157 -15.91 45.03 10.18
N GLN A 158 -16.11 46.25 10.71
CA GLN A 158 -15.18 46.99 11.58
C GLN A 158 -15.01 46.44 13.02
N ASN A 159 -15.51 45.23 13.35
CA ASN A 159 -15.44 44.65 14.71
C ASN A 159 -15.18 43.12 14.74
N LYS A 160 -14.50 42.56 13.73
CA LYS A 160 -14.36 41.09 13.57
C LYS A 160 -13.52 40.39 14.60
N GLU A 161 -12.48 41.03 15.11
CA GLU A 161 -11.63 40.40 16.13
C GLU A 161 -12.42 40.12 17.40
N ALA A 162 -13.25 41.06 17.85
CA ALA A 162 -14.14 40.84 18.98
C ALA A 162 -15.11 39.67 18.72
N TYR A 163 -15.70 39.60 17.52
CA TYR A 163 -16.59 38.50 17.15
C TYR A 163 -15.90 37.13 17.16
N TYR A 164 -14.70 37.02 16.56
CA TYR A 164 -13.93 35.76 16.57
C TYR A 164 -13.46 35.38 17.97
N ASN A 165 -13.05 36.37 18.78
CA ASN A 165 -12.69 36.17 20.18
C ASN A 165 -13.87 35.62 20.98
N GLU A 166 -15.09 36.12 20.75
CA GLU A 166 -16.29 35.61 21.42
C GLU A 166 -16.65 34.17 21.01
N ILE A 167 -16.43 33.79 19.74
CA ILE A 167 -16.59 32.39 19.31
C ILE A 167 -15.61 31.49 20.08
N ILE A 168 -14.33 31.85 20.10
CA ILE A 168 -13.28 31.09 20.80
C ILE A 168 -13.59 31.01 22.30
N HIS A 169 -13.93 32.14 22.92
CA HIS A 169 -14.30 32.21 24.33
C HIS A 169 -15.52 31.34 24.63
N THR A 170 -16.53 31.34 23.74
CA THR A 170 -17.70 30.48 23.89
C THR A 170 -17.32 29.01 23.85
N ILE A 171 -16.48 28.58 22.90
CA ILE A 171 -15.99 27.19 22.79
C ILE A 171 -15.29 26.74 24.08
N ILE A 172 -14.45 27.60 24.65
CA ILE A 172 -13.74 27.33 25.92
C ILE A 172 -14.75 27.23 27.07
N ARG A 173 -15.64 28.21 27.21
CA ARG A 173 -16.63 28.29 28.29
C ARG A 173 -17.58 27.09 28.33
N ILE A 174 -17.96 26.55 27.16
CA ILE A 174 -18.81 25.35 27.08
C ILE A 174 -18.03 24.03 27.22
N GLY A 175 -16.71 24.10 27.45
CA GLY A 175 -15.86 22.92 27.67
C GLY A 175 -15.54 22.12 26.41
N ARG A 176 -15.62 22.72 25.22
CA ARG A 176 -15.43 22.02 23.92
C ARG A 176 -14.09 22.32 23.23
N ALA A 177 -13.19 23.02 23.92
CA ALA A 177 -11.87 23.37 23.38
C ALA A 177 -11.02 22.14 22.98
N PRO A 178 -10.95 21.05 23.78
CA PRO A 178 -10.23 19.83 23.40
C PRO A 178 -10.64 19.25 22.05
N GLU A 179 -11.95 19.02 21.85
CA GLU A 179 -12.46 18.43 20.62
C GLU A 179 -12.28 19.37 19.43
N PHE A 180 -12.40 20.68 19.66
CA PHE A 180 -12.19 21.68 18.61
C PHE A 180 -10.73 21.75 18.17
N ILE A 181 -9.77 21.64 19.10
CA ILE A 181 -8.33 21.57 18.80
C ILE A 181 -8.03 20.33 17.94
N VAL A 182 -8.55 19.16 18.33
CA VAL A 182 -8.39 17.92 17.54
C VAL A 182 -8.96 18.11 16.13
N ALA A 183 -10.18 18.66 16.04
CA ALA A 183 -10.85 18.88 14.77
C ALA A 183 -10.10 19.86 13.83
N LEU A 184 -9.52 20.93 14.36
CA LEU A 184 -8.66 21.85 13.61
C LEU A 184 -7.36 21.18 13.17
N SER A 185 -6.70 20.43 14.06
CA SER A 185 -5.47 19.70 13.73
C SER A 185 -5.70 18.67 12.61
N ASP A 186 -6.81 17.93 12.67
CA ASP A 186 -7.20 16.96 11.64
C ASP A 186 -7.48 17.65 10.30
N LEU A 187 -8.18 18.78 10.33
CA LEU A 187 -8.45 19.59 9.15
C LEU A 187 -7.14 20.15 8.55
N ILE A 188 -6.22 20.65 9.38
CA ILE A 188 -4.91 21.13 8.91
C ILE A 188 -4.17 19.98 8.23
N ARG A 189 -4.06 18.80 8.86
CA ARG A 189 -3.39 17.63 8.26
C ARG A 189 -4.01 17.25 6.91
N ARG A 190 -5.35 17.24 6.83
CA ARG A 190 -6.09 16.96 5.60
C ARG A 190 -5.89 18.00 4.50
N LEU A 191 -5.80 19.28 4.83
CA LEU A 191 -5.62 20.36 3.85
C LEU A 191 -4.14 20.56 3.44
N VAL A 192 -3.20 20.14 4.29
CA VAL A 192 -1.77 20.22 3.95
C VAL A 192 -1.46 19.28 2.80
N ILE A 193 -1.93 18.02 2.84
CA ILE A 193 -1.75 17.04 1.76
C ILE A 193 -3.06 16.89 0.98
N ASP A 194 -3.05 17.29 -0.28
CA ASP A 194 -4.24 17.18 -1.12
C ASP A 194 -4.45 15.78 -1.68
N HIS A 195 -3.38 15.17 -2.17
CA HIS A 195 -3.40 13.86 -2.82
C HIS A 195 -2.22 13.03 -2.36
N LEU A 196 -2.47 11.77 -2.01
CA LEU A 196 -1.47 10.79 -1.63
C LEU A 196 -1.20 9.82 -2.79
N HIS A 197 0.05 9.70 -3.19
CA HIS A 197 0.53 8.71 -4.15
C HIS A 197 1.33 7.67 -3.38
N ILE A 198 0.83 6.42 -3.36
CA ILE A 198 1.58 5.29 -2.84
C ILE A 198 2.22 4.57 -4.01
N VAL A 199 3.54 4.63 -4.11
CA VAL A 199 4.33 4.06 -5.20
C VAL A 199 4.87 2.70 -4.77
N GLY A 200 3.94 1.79 -4.45
CA GLY A 200 4.19 0.37 -4.22
C GLY A 200 4.74 -0.02 -2.85
N ASP A 201 4.83 -1.33 -2.68
CA ASP A 201 5.46 -2.04 -1.56
C ASP A 201 4.88 -1.66 -0.20
N ILE A 202 3.57 -1.91 -0.05
CA ILE A 202 2.83 -1.72 1.20
C ILE A 202 3.06 -2.90 2.16
N PHE A 203 3.17 -4.11 1.62
CA PHE A 203 3.26 -5.36 2.38
C PHE A 203 4.69 -5.84 2.65
N ASP A 204 4.76 -6.89 3.47
CA ASP A 204 5.95 -7.65 3.89
C ASP A 204 6.98 -6.87 4.73
N ARG A 205 7.93 -7.60 5.33
CA ARG A 205 9.02 -7.15 6.22
C ARG A 205 8.59 -6.58 7.59
N GLY A 206 7.60 -5.70 7.65
CA GLY A 206 7.04 -5.16 8.89
C GLY A 206 5.66 -5.75 9.23
N PRO A 207 5.24 -5.74 10.51
CA PRO A 207 4.02 -6.42 10.97
C PRO A 207 2.71 -5.64 10.74
N GLY A 208 2.79 -4.37 10.38
CA GLY A 208 1.65 -3.44 10.39
C GLY A 208 0.92 -3.26 9.06
N ALA A 209 1.18 -4.08 8.04
CA ALA A 209 0.62 -3.88 6.68
C ALA A 209 -0.91 -3.81 6.67
N HIS A 210 -1.57 -4.64 7.49
CA HIS A 210 -3.03 -4.67 7.63
C HIS A 210 -3.60 -3.36 8.25
N LEU A 211 -2.83 -2.64 9.07
CA LEU A 211 -3.19 -1.35 9.65
C LEU A 211 -2.92 -0.20 8.68
N VAL A 212 -1.82 -0.27 7.94
CA VAL A 212 -1.49 0.68 6.86
C VAL A 212 -2.63 0.72 5.85
N LEU A 213 -3.04 -0.44 5.33
CA LEU A 213 -4.14 -0.51 4.36
C LEU A 213 -5.47 -0.02 4.93
N GLU A 214 -5.74 -0.28 6.20
CA GLU A 214 -6.95 0.25 6.83
C GLU A 214 -6.93 1.78 6.91
N THR A 215 -5.77 2.37 7.16
CA THR A 215 -5.58 3.83 7.12
C THR A 215 -5.76 4.37 5.69
N LEU A 216 -5.11 3.75 4.70
CA LEU A 216 -5.17 4.18 3.30
C LEU A 216 -6.60 4.12 2.73
N ARG A 217 -7.38 3.10 3.11
CA ARG A 217 -8.79 2.93 2.69
C ARG A 217 -9.69 4.09 3.09
N HIS A 218 -9.38 4.75 4.20
CA HIS A 218 -10.15 5.87 4.74
C HIS A 218 -9.53 7.22 4.39
N TYR A 219 -8.44 7.25 3.64
CA TYR A 219 -7.78 8.48 3.23
C TYR A 219 -8.60 9.24 2.18
N HIS A 220 -8.60 10.58 2.25
CA HIS A 220 -9.53 11.41 1.49
C HIS A 220 -9.29 11.42 -0.02
N SER A 221 -8.04 11.26 -0.45
CA SER A 221 -7.68 11.26 -1.87
C SER A 221 -6.36 10.54 -2.08
N ILE A 222 -6.40 9.45 -2.84
CA ILE A 222 -5.26 8.54 -3.00
C ILE A 222 -5.29 7.82 -4.35
N ASP A 223 -4.11 7.52 -4.87
CA ASP A 223 -3.85 6.44 -5.82
C ASP A 223 -2.64 5.61 -5.42
N ILE A 224 -2.56 4.41 -6.01
CA ILE A 224 -1.55 3.40 -5.68
C ILE A 224 -0.94 2.88 -6.98
N GLN A 225 0.38 2.79 -7.06
CA GLN A 225 1.08 2.02 -8.08
C GLN A 225 1.53 0.73 -7.43
N TRP A 226 1.13 -0.42 -7.97
CA TRP A 226 1.43 -1.69 -7.31
C TRP A 226 2.93 -1.99 -7.35
N GLY A 227 3.49 -2.37 -6.19
CA GLY A 227 4.80 -2.99 -6.10
C GLY A 227 4.72 -4.51 -6.21
N ASN A 228 5.87 -5.17 -6.32
CA ASN A 228 5.90 -6.64 -6.40
C ASN A 228 5.31 -7.26 -5.13
N HIS A 229 5.59 -6.67 -3.95
CA HIS A 229 5.06 -7.15 -2.68
C HIS A 229 3.53 -7.00 -2.60
N ASP A 230 2.95 -5.97 -3.22
CA ASP A 230 1.49 -5.81 -3.24
C ASP A 230 0.83 -6.89 -4.10
N VAL A 231 1.42 -7.15 -5.28
CA VAL A 231 0.83 -8.06 -6.27
C VAL A 231 0.83 -9.51 -5.79
N VAL A 232 1.85 -9.95 -5.04
CA VAL A 232 1.85 -11.31 -4.48
C VAL A 232 0.73 -11.49 -3.45
N TRP A 233 0.43 -10.47 -2.64
CA TRP A 233 -0.70 -10.48 -1.71
C TRP A 233 -2.06 -10.44 -2.44
N MET A 234 -2.15 -9.69 -3.54
CA MET A 234 -3.32 -9.72 -4.43
C MET A 234 -3.54 -11.12 -5.02
N GLY A 235 -2.46 -11.80 -5.42
CA GLY A 235 -2.47 -13.20 -5.84
C GLY A 235 -2.92 -14.15 -4.75
N ALA A 236 -2.39 -13.99 -3.53
CA ALA A 236 -2.78 -14.81 -2.39
C ALA A 236 -4.28 -14.68 -2.07
N ALA A 237 -4.81 -13.46 -2.08
CA ALA A 237 -6.23 -13.19 -1.88
C ALA A 237 -7.15 -13.77 -2.97
N SER A 238 -6.62 -13.99 -4.18
CA SER A 238 -7.37 -14.66 -5.26
C SER A 238 -7.49 -16.18 -5.08
N GLY A 239 -6.68 -16.77 -4.18
CA GLY A 239 -6.56 -18.22 -3.99
C GLY A 239 -5.35 -18.87 -4.67
N HIS A 240 -4.38 -18.10 -5.18
CA HIS A 240 -3.25 -18.65 -5.93
C HIS A 240 -2.21 -19.28 -5.01
N TYR A 241 -2.02 -20.60 -5.10
CA TYR A 241 -1.22 -21.36 -4.12
C TYR A 241 0.23 -20.89 -3.98
N ALA A 242 0.93 -20.63 -5.09
CA ALA A 242 2.33 -20.17 -5.01
C ALA A 242 2.42 -18.80 -4.31
N CYS A 243 1.48 -17.89 -4.60
CA CYS A 243 1.41 -16.59 -3.92
C CYS A 243 1.11 -16.74 -2.43
N ILE A 244 0.19 -17.63 -2.05
CA ILE A 244 -0.14 -17.91 -0.64
C ILE A 244 1.07 -18.47 0.10
N ALA A 245 1.74 -19.48 -0.48
CA ALA A 245 2.94 -20.05 0.11
C ALA A 245 4.04 -19.00 0.26
N ASN A 246 4.18 -18.09 -0.71
CA ASN A 246 5.13 -16.99 -0.63
C ASN A 246 4.80 -15.99 0.48
N VAL A 247 3.55 -15.56 0.60
CA VAL A 247 3.09 -14.67 1.68
C VAL A 247 3.37 -15.30 3.05
N VAL A 248 2.99 -16.56 3.25
CA VAL A 248 3.23 -17.27 4.52
C VAL A 248 4.74 -17.42 4.78
N ARG A 249 5.53 -17.78 3.77
CA ARG A 249 6.98 -17.89 3.87
C ARG A 249 7.64 -16.58 4.26
N MET A 250 7.25 -15.49 3.61
CA MET A 250 7.81 -14.16 3.86
C MET A 250 7.43 -13.66 5.25
N SER A 251 6.19 -13.87 5.68
CA SER A 251 5.76 -13.58 7.06
C SER A 251 6.56 -14.40 8.08
N ALA A 252 6.78 -15.70 7.85
CA ALA A 252 7.60 -16.53 8.73
C ALA A 252 9.05 -16.05 8.78
N ARG A 253 9.67 -15.81 7.61
CA ARG A 253 11.07 -15.35 7.50
C ARG A 253 11.35 -14.09 8.31
N TYR A 254 10.41 -13.15 8.34
CA TYR A 254 10.56 -11.87 9.06
C TYR A 254 9.96 -11.89 10.47
N GLY A 255 9.49 -13.04 10.97
CA GLY A 255 8.89 -13.15 12.30
C GLY A 255 7.61 -12.31 12.45
N ASN A 256 6.79 -12.26 11.39
CA ASN A 256 5.56 -11.46 11.33
C ASN A 256 4.32 -12.33 11.10
N LEU A 257 4.32 -13.59 11.58
CA LEU A 257 3.16 -14.48 11.42
C LEU A 257 1.91 -13.92 12.10
N ASP A 258 2.06 -13.13 13.17
CA ASP A 258 0.97 -12.37 13.82
C ASP A 258 0.17 -11.50 12.84
N THR A 259 0.81 -11.00 11.77
CA THR A 259 0.09 -10.25 10.72
C THR A 259 -0.99 -11.11 10.07
N LEU A 260 -0.71 -12.40 9.85
CA LEU A 260 -1.64 -13.35 9.27
C LEU A 260 -2.65 -13.80 10.33
N GLU A 261 -2.19 -14.18 11.51
CA GLU A 261 -3.03 -14.77 12.56
C GLU A 261 -3.90 -13.73 13.26
N GLU A 262 -3.31 -12.70 13.87
CA GLU A 262 -4.04 -11.64 14.57
C GLU A 262 -4.58 -10.58 13.60
N GLY A 263 -3.76 -10.18 12.63
CA GLY A 263 -4.08 -9.10 11.70
C GLY A 263 -5.21 -9.47 10.74
N TYR A 264 -5.20 -10.69 10.20
CA TYR A 264 -6.16 -11.18 9.20
C TYR A 264 -7.03 -12.35 9.67
N GLY A 265 -6.75 -12.98 10.81
CA GLY A 265 -7.51 -14.14 11.28
C GLY A 265 -7.25 -15.41 10.46
N ILE A 266 -6.09 -15.51 9.80
CA ILE A 266 -5.71 -16.68 8.99
C ILE A 266 -5.15 -17.76 9.93
N ASN A 267 -5.81 -18.92 9.97
CA ASN A 267 -5.41 -20.03 10.81
C ASN A 267 -4.22 -20.81 10.21
N LEU A 268 -3.06 -20.76 10.88
CA LEU A 268 -1.85 -21.46 10.48
C LEU A 268 -1.61 -22.80 11.21
N ILE A 269 -2.52 -23.22 12.09
CA ILE A 269 -2.44 -24.52 12.80
C ILE A 269 -2.16 -25.69 11.84
N PRO A 270 -2.80 -25.81 10.65
CA PRO A 270 -2.50 -26.90 9.72
C PRO A 270 -1.01 -26.95 9.32
N LEU A 271 -0.38 -25.79 9.10
CA LEU A 271 1.05 -25.71 8.78
C LEU A 271 1.91 -25.99 10.01
N ALA A 272 1.54 -25.48 11.17
CA ALA A 272 2.27 -25.73 12.42
C ALA A 272 2.30 -27.22 12.77
N THR A 273 1.15 -27.91 12.71
CA THR A 273 1.06 -29.36 12.94
C THR A 273 1.89 -30.13 11.93
N PHE A 274 1.78 -29.80 10.65
CA PHE A 274 2.58 -30.44 9.60
C PHE A 274 4.09 -30.23 9.81
N ALA A 275 4.51 -29.01 10.15
CA ALA A 275 5.92 -28.70 10.41
C ALA A 275 6.43 -29.46 11.65
N MET A 276 5.64 -29.56 12.71
CA MET A 276 6.01 -30.32 13.91
C MET A 276 6.14 -31.81 13.65
N GLU A 277 5.33 -32.39 12.78
CA GLU A 277 5.35 -33.83 12.49
C GLU A 277 6.46 -34.19 11.49
N VAL A 278 6.51 -33.48 10.35
CA VAL A 278 7.37 -33.84 9.22
C VAL A 278 8.78 -33.26 9.34
N TYR A 279 8.92 -32.10 9.99
CA TYR A 279 10.20 -31.41 10.19
C TYR A 279 10.68 -31.47 11.66
N ALA A 280 10.13 -32.40 12.46
CA ALA A 280 10.42 -32.55 13.89
C ALA A 280 11.91 -32.61 14.21
N ASN A 281 12.64 -33.42 13.43
CA ASN A 281 14.05 -33.78 13.62
C ASN A 281 14.95 -33.19 12.53
N THR A 282 14.43 -32.23 11.77
CA THR A 282 15.13 -31.66 10.62
C THR A 282 15.99 -30.47 11.04
N ASN A 283 17.21 -30.40 10.50
CA ASN A 283 18.04 -29.20 10.65
C ASN A 283 17.37 -28.02 9.92
N CYS A 284 17.10 -26.93 10.63
CA CYS A 284 16.47 -25.73 10.07
C CYS A 284 17.36 -24.48 10.20
N GLU A 285 18.66 -24.63 10.44
CA GLU A 285 19.62 -23.53 10.62
C GLU A 285 19.62 -22.53 9.44
N SER A 286 19.52 -23.04 8.20
CA SER A 286 19.43 -22.23 6.98
C SER A 286 18.12 -21.44 6.86
N PHE A 287 17.13 -21.76 7.69
CA PHE A 287 15.79 -21.18 7.70
C PHE A 287 15.52 -20.31 8.92
N LYS A 288 16.56 -19.89 9.66
CA LYS A 288 16.40 -18.98 10.80
C LYS A 288 15.60 -17.74 10.43
N ILE A 289 14.59 -17.46 11.25
CA ILE A 289 13.76 -16.26 11.13
C ILE A 289 14.53 -15.02 11.60
N LYS A 290 14.14 -13.85 11.10
CA LYS A 290 14.75 -12.55 11.42
C LYS A 290 13.70 -11.62 12.03
N PRO A 291 13.29 -11.85 13.29
CA PRO A 291 12.26 -11.05 13.93
C PRO A 291 12.75 -9.63 14.19
N ALA A 292 11.83 -8.67 14.14
CA ALA A 292 12.11 -7.26 14.47
C ALA A 292 12.19 -6.99 15.98
N ASN A 293 11.53 -7.82 16.80
CA ASN A 293 11.40 -7.68 18.25
C ASN A 293 11.83 -8.95 19.00
N ASP A 294 11.87 -8.87 20.33
CA ASP A 294 12.14 -10.01 21.20
C ASP A 294 11.11 -11.13 20.95
N TYR A 295 11.61 -12.30 20.54
CA TYR A 295 10.82 -13.46 20.16
C TYR A 295 10.94 -14.55 21.23
N ASN A 296 9.83 -15.18 21.59
CA ASN A 296 9.86 -16.33 22.51
C ASN A 296 10.65 -17.48 21.88
N ALA A 297 11.52 -18.14 22.65
CA ALA A 297 12.35 -19.22 22.15
C ALA A 297 11.55 -20.40 21.57
N ASN A 298 10.40 -20.74 22.16
CA ASN A 298 9.56 -21.85 21.68
C ASN A 298 8.83 -21.49 20.37
N GLU A 299 8.33 -20.26 20.27
CA GLU A 299 7.71 -19.73 19.04
C GLU A 299 8.76 -19.62 17.93
N PHE A 300 9.98 -19.19 18.27
CA PHE A 300 11.09 -19.11 17.33
C PHE A 300 11.41 -20.47 16.69
N GLU A 301 11.45 -21.54 17.48
CA GLU A 301 11.72 -22.89 16.96
C GLU A 301 10.59 -23.37 16.02
N LEU A 302 9.33 -23.20 16.42
CA LEU A 302 8.17 -23.59 15.62
C LEU A 302 8.13 -22.81 14.30
N ASP A 303 8.30 -21.49 14.36
CA ASP A 303 8.26 -20.61 13.18
C ASP A 303 9.41 -20.90 12.21
N THR A 304 10.58 -21.28 12.74
CA THR A 304 11.72 -21.72 11.92
C THR A 304 11.39 -23.02 11.17
N LYS A 305 10.73 -24.00 11.83
CA LYS A 305 10.26 -25.23 11.17
C LYS A 305 9.17 -24.93 10.15
N MET A 306 8.21 -24.06 10.48
CA MET A 306 7.18 -23.61 9.55
C MET A 306 7.78 -22.91 8.34
N HIS A 307 8.79 -22.06 8.53
CA HIS A 307 9.50 -21.37 7.46
C HIS A 307 10.18 -22.37 6.51
N LYS A 308 10.83 -23.42 7.02
CA LYS A 308 11.39 -24.49 6.18
C LYS A 308 10.29 -25.25 5.43
N ALA A 309 9.27 -25.70 6.13
CA ALA A 309 8.15 -26.46 5.56
C ALA A 309 7.47 -25.70 4.41
N ILE A 310 7.07 -24.44 4.64
CA ILE A 310 6.40 -23.64 3.62
C ILE A 310 7.33 -23.24 2.48
N THR A 311 8.64 -23.13 2.72
CA THR A 311 9.61 -22.87 1.65
C THR A 311 9.69 -24.05 0.68
N MET A 312 9.72 -25.28 1.19
CA MET A 312 9.71 -26.48 0.34
C MET A 312 8.41 -26.58 -0.47
N ILE A 313 7.27 -26.32 0.16
CA ILE A 313 5.97 -26.23 -0.52
C ILE A 313 5.98 -25.15 -1.60
N GLN A 314 6.52 -23.96 -1.31
CA GLN A 314 6.62 -22.88 -2.29
C GLN A 314 7.46 -23.30 -3.51
N PHE A 315 8.64 -23.90 -3.33
CA PHE A 315 9.48 -24.32 -4.44
C PHE A 315 8.80 -25.34 -5.35
N LYS A 316 8.04 -26.28 -4.76
CA LYS A 316 7.23 -27.23 -5.51
C LYS A 316 6.15 -26.53 -6.33
N LEU A 317 5.40 -25.63 -5.71
CA LEU A 317 4.34 -24.85 -6.36
C LEU A 317 4.86 -23.91 -7.46
N GLU A 318 6.03 -23.30 -7.25
CA GLU A 318 6.74 -22.49 -8.23
C GLU A 318 7.13 -23.34 -9.44
N GLY A 319 7.71 -24.52 -9.22
CA GLY A 319 8.06 -25.42 -10.32
C GLY A 319 6.85 -25.94 -11.10
N GLN A 320 5.73 -26.25 -10.42
CA GLN A 320 4.48 -26.57 -11.08
C GLN A 320 3.95 -25.42 -11.94
N LEU A 321 4.14 -24.16 -11.51
CA LEU A 321 3.77 -22.97 -12.27
C LEU A 321 4.62 -22.81 -13.53
N ILE A 322 5.93 -22.93 -13.38
CA ILE A 322 6.86 -22.80 -14.50
C ILE A 322 6.57 -23.88 -15.55
N LYS A 323 6.42 -25.14 -15.12
CA LYS A 323 6.09 -26.26 -16.04
C LYS A 323 4.76 -26.07 -16.77
N ARG A 324 3.73 -25.48 -16.13
CA ARG A 324 2.44 -25.21 -16.80
C ARG A 324 2.45 -23.94 -17.68
N ARG A 325 3.43 -23.04 -17.49
CA ARG A 325 3.61 -21.76 -18.21
C ARG A 325 5.02 -21.61 -18.79
N PRO A 326 5.41 -22.44 -19.77
CA PRO A 326 6.71 -22.30 -20.43
C PRO A 326 6.89 -20.94 -21.12
N CYS A 327 5.79 -20.29 -21.53
CA CYS A 327 5.82 -18.93 -22.11
C CYS A 327 6.34 -17.84 -21.16
N PHE A 328 6.49 -18.12 -19.86
CA PHE A 328 7.10 -17.17 -18.93
C PHE A 328 8.63 -17.21 -18.94
N GLU A 329 9.24 -18.21 -19.60
CA GLU A 329 10.70 -18.31 -19.76
C GLU A 329 11.45 -18.32 -18.42
N MET A 330 10.97 -19.14 -17.47
CA MET A 330 11.49 -19.24 -16.09
C MET A 330 12.09 -20.62 -15.77
N ASP A 331 12.44 -21.43 -16.78
CA ASP A 331 12.99 -22.78 -16.58
C ASP A 331 14.33 -22.81 -15.82
N ASP A 332 15.05 -21.68 -15.79
CA ASP A 332 16.25 -21.50 -14.97
C ASP A 332 15.93 -21.64 -13.46
N ARG A 333 14.69 -21.34 -13.05
CA ARG A 333 14.19 -21.44 -11.67
C ARG A 333 13.75 -22.85 -11.27
N LEU A 334 13.68 -23.80 -12.19
CA LEU A 334 13.53 -25.21 -11.86
C LEU A 334 14.86 -25.70 -11.27
N LEU A 335 14.99 -25.66 -9.94
CA LEU A 335 16.23 -25.98 -9.23
C LEU A 335 16.21 -27.33 -8.50
N LEU A 336 15.05 -27.79 -8.02
CA LEU A 336 14.95 -29.05 -7.28
C LEU A 336 15.32 -30.27 -8.14
N ASP A 337 15.05 -30.24 -9.45
CA ASP A 337 15.45 -31.29 -10.39
C ASP A 337 16.94 -31.24 -10.80
N LYS A 338 17.67 -30.18 -10.42
CA LYS A 338 19.11 -30.01 -10.68
C LYS A 338 20.00 -30.43 -9.50
N ILE A 339 19.40 -30.89 -8.40
CA ILE A 339 20.12 -31.36 -7.21
C ILE A 339 20.66 -32.77 -7.43
N ASP A 340 21.95 -32.95 -7.18
CA ASP A 340 22.54 -34.27 -6.96
C ASP A 340 22.38 -34.64 -5.49
N TYR A 341 21.31 -35.37 -5.18
CA TYR A 341 20.99 -35.81 -3.82
C TYR A 341 22.00 -36.79 -3.23
N GLN A 342 22.78 -37.50 -4.07
CA GLN A 342 23.80 -38.43 -3.60
C GLN A 342 25.05 -37.68 -3.14
N ASN A 343 25.51 -36.75 -3.98
CA ASN A 343 26.72 -35.97 -3.70
C ASN A 343 26.44 -34.69 -2.88
N LYS A 344 25.16 -34.38 -2.63
CA LYS A 344 24.71 -33.19 -1.87
C LYS A 344 25.16 -31.88 -2.52
N THR A 345 25.13 -31.85 -3.85
CA THR A 345 25.54 -30.71 -4.66
C THR A 345 24.44 -30.27 -5.61
N ILE A 346 24.55 -29.07 -6.14
CA ILE A 346 23.69 -28.55 -7.21
C ILE A 346 24.55 -27.87 -8.27
N THR A 347 24.18 -28.02 -9.54
CA THR A 347 24.82 -27.28 -10.64
C THR A 347 23.95 -26.08 -11.03
N ILE A 348 24.49 -24.88 -10.87
CA ILE A 348 23.84 -23.61 -11.25
C ILE A 348 24.78 -22.89 -12.22
N ASP A 349 24.27 -22.49 -13.39
CA ASP A 349 25.04 -21.81 -14.44
C ASP A 349 26.36 -22.51 -14.81
N GLY A 350 26.36 -23.84 -14.76
CA GLY A 350 27.53 -24.68 -15.07
C GLY A 350 28.57 -24.81 -13.94
N ILE A 351 28.32 -24.21 -12.78
CA ILE A 351 29.18 -24.30 -11.59
C ILE A 351 28.52 -25.22 -10.56
N SER A 352 29.31 -26.16 -10.01
CA SER A 352 28.85 -27.06 -8.95
C SER A 352 29.05 -26.43 -7.57
N TYR A 353 28.00 -26.45 -6.75
CA TYR A 353 27.98 -25.92 -5.38
C TYR A 353 27.57 -27.01 -4.39
N GLU A 354 28.15 -27.00 -3.19
CA GLU A 354 27.65 -27.80 -2.06
C GLU A 354 26.37 -27.17 -1.50
N LEU A 355 25.40 -28.00 -1.11
CA LEU A 355 24.15 -27.53 -0.53
C LEU A 355 24.34 -27.12 0.94
N ASN A 356 23.80 -25.96 1.30
CA ASN A 356 23.75 -25.49 2.68
C ASN A 356 22.78 -26.30 3.56
N ASP A 357 21.76 -26.92 2.94
CA ASP A 357 20.79 -27.80 3.58
C ASP A 357 20.58 -29.03 2.71
N THR A 358 20.59 -30.22 3.30
CA THR A 358 20.46 -31.50 2.59
C THR A 358 19.29 -32.32 3.09
N ASP A 359 18.46 -31.78 3.99
CA ASP A 359 17.35 -32.49 4.61
C ASP A 359 16.01 -31.96 4.07
N PHE A 360 15.50 -32.65 3.05
CA PHE A 360 14.28 -32.32 2.34
C PHE A 360 13.27 -33.47 2.47
N PRO A 361 12.63 -33.65 3.64
CA PRO A 361 11.88 -34.86 3.97
C PRO A 361 10.69 -35.15 3.03
N THR A 362 10.22 -34.14 2.30
CA THR A 362 9.05 -34.26 1.42
C THR A 362 9.39 -34.27 -0.07
N VAL A 363 10.66 -34.12 -0.46
CA VAL A 363 11.04 -34.04 -1.88
C VAL A 363 11.39 -35.44 -2.40
N ASP A 364 10.62 -35.93 -3.37
CA ASP A 364 10.97 -37.12 -4.14
C ASP A 364 11.87 -36.72 -5.32
N PRO A 365 13.15 -37.17 -5.38
CA PRO A 365 14.05 -36.85 -6.50
C PRO A 365 13.52 -37.23 -7.89
N LYS A 366 12.56 -38.16 -7.98
CA LYS A 366 11.96 -38.57 -9.26
C LYS A 366 10.87 -37.62 -9.75
N ASP A 367 10.19 -36.96 -8.82
CA ASP A 367 9.19 -35.93 -9.13
C ASP A 367 9.27 -34.79 -8.10
N PRO A 368 10.33 -33.98 -8.17
CA PRO A 368 10.72 -33.09 -7.07
C PRO A 368 9.75 -31.93 -6.83
N TYR A 369 8.83 -31.68 -7.77
CA TYR A 369 7.84 -30.61 -7.69
C TYR A 369 6.45 -31.09 -7.26
N GLN A 370 6.26 -32.39 -7.05
CA GLN A 370 4.98 -32.93 -6.61
C GLN A 370 4.76 -32.64 -5.13
N LEU A 371 3.59 -32.09 -4.80
CA LEU A 371 3.16 -31.97 -3.40
C LEU A 371 2.81 -33.35 -2.85
N THR A 372 3.17 -33.62 -1.60
CA THR A 372 2.65 -34.77 -0.87
C THR A 372 1.16 -34.55 -0.55
N ALA A 373 0.46 -35.61 -0.15
CA ALA A 373 -0.96 -35.52 0.21
C ALA A 373 -1.18 -34.58 1.42
N GLU A 374 -0.25 -34.58 2.36
CA GLU A 374 -0.24 -33.72 3.54
C GLU A 374 0.02 -32.26 3.15
N GLU A 375 1.02 -31.99 2.31
CA GLU A 375 1.30 -30.63 1.80
C GLU A 375 0.10 -30.06 1.04
N GLN A 376 -0.56 -30.88 0.21
CA GLN A 376 -1.77 -30.52 -0.50
C GLN A 376 -2.90 -30.15 0.47
N THR A 377 -3.10 -30.96 1.52
CA THR A 377 -4.12 -30.70 2.56
C THR A 377 -3.85 -29.40 3.31
N VAL A 378 -2.58 -29.12 3.63
CA VAL A 378 -2.16 -27.85 4.27
C VAL A 378 -2.52 -26.68 3.35
N MET A 379 -2.13 -26.74 2.07
CA MET A 379 -2.39 -25.66 1.12
C MET A 379 -3.88 -25.42 0.87
N GLU A 380 -4.70 -26.47 0.79
CA GLU A 380 -6.15 -26.33 0.65
C GLU A 380 -6.78 -25.58 1.84
N ARG A 381 -6.37 -25.91 3.08
CA ARG A 381 -6.88 -25.25 4.28
C ARG A 381 -6.45 -23.78 4.37
N ILE A 382 -5.17 -23.50 4.11
CA ILE A 382 -4.65 -22.13 4.12
C ILE A 382 -5.32 -21.32 3.00
N ALA A 383 -5.42 -21.88 1.79
CA ALA A 383 -6.07 -21.21 0.67
C ALA A 383 -7.53 -20.85 0.97
N HIS A 384 -8.26 -21.78 1.59
CA HIS A 384 -9.61 -21.50 2.06
C HIS A 384 -9.65 -20.31 3.03
N ALA A 385 -8.70 -20.22 3.98
CA ALA A 385 -8.64 -19.09 4.91
C ALA A 385 -8.37 -17.74 4.22
N PHE A 386 -7.43 -17.69 3.25
CA PHE A 386 -7.14 -16.46 2.49
C PHE A 386 -8.33 -15.98 1.65
N ILE A 387 -9.00 -16.90 0.95
CA ILE A 387 -10.14 -16.58 0.08
C ILE A 387 -11.31 -16.00 0.91
N HIS A 388 -11.53 -16.52 2.12
CA HIS A 388 -12.67 -16.12 2.95
C HIS A 388 -12.33 -15.05 4.01
N CYS A 389 -11.09 -14.56 4.05
CA CYS A 389 -10.70 -13.47 4.95
C CYS A 389 -11.32 -12.13 4.52
N GLU A 390 -12.44 -11.73 5.13
CA GLU A 390 -13.19 -10.52 4.75
C GLU A 390 -12.32 -9.24 4.74
N LYS A 391 -11.44 -9.09 5.74
CA LYS A 391 -10.54 -7.93 5.86
C LYS A 391 -9.54 -7.87 4.70
N LEU A 392 -8.87 -8.98 4.39
CA LEU A 392 -7.96 -9.08 3.25
C LEU A 392 -8.69 -8.80 1.94
N GLN A 393 -9.88 -9.40 1.75
CA GLN A 393 -10.68 -9.20 0.54
C GLN A 393 -11.10 -7.73 0.37
N LYS A 394 -11.49 -7.02 1.44
CA LYS A 394 -11.78 -5.58 1.39
C LYS A 394 -10.56 -4.74 1.00
N GLN A 395 -9.39 -5.08 1.54
CA GLN A 395 -8.15 -4.35 1.27
C GLN A 395 -7.61 -4.60 -0.14
N VAL A 396 -7.66 -5.84 -0.64
CA VAL A 396 -7.27 -6.17 -2.02
C VAL A 396 -8.22 -5.54 -3.04
N LYS A 397 -9.54 -5.53 -2.78
CA LYS A 397 -10.49 -4.77 -3.61
C LYS A 397 -10.17 -3.28 -3.66
N PHE A 398 -9.69 -2.71 -2.56
CA PHE A 398 -9.23 -1.32 -2.53
C PHE A 398 -7.98 -1.11 -3.39
N LEU A 399 -7.00 -2.03 -3.35
CA LEU A 399 -5.82 -1.99 -4.23
C LEU A 399 -6.20 -2.05 -5.71
N PHE A 400 -7.17 -2.89 -6.08
CA PHE A 400 -7.70 -2.91 -7.45
C PHE A 400 -8.47 -1.65 -7.80
N ALA A 401 -9.21 -1.05 -6.86
CA ALA A 401 -10.05 0.12 -7.13
C ALA A 401 -9.25 1.43 -7.20
N LYS A 402 -8.16 1.54 -6.44
CA LYS A 402 -7.32 2.75 -6.36
C LYS A 402 -5.95 2.60 -6.97
N GLY A 403 -5.58 1.40 -7.39
CA GLY A 403 -4.28 1.14 -7.97
C GLY A 403 -4.30 0.57 -9.37
N SER A 404 -3.11 0.66 -9.96
CA SER A 404 -2.73 0.22 -11.30
C SER A 404 -1.23 -0.04 -11.32
N LEU A 405 -0.70 -0.66 -12.38
CA LEU A 405 0.76 -0.81 -12.51
C LEU A 405 1.47 0.52 -12.80
N TYR A 406 0.76 1.47 -13.39
CA TYR A 406 1.26 2.83 -13.64
C TYR A 406 0.11 3.84 -13.63
N LYS A 407 0.45 5.12 -13.46
CA LYS A 407 -0.50 6.22 -13.58
C LYS A 407 0.18 7.49 -14.08
N VAL A 408 -0.48 8.21 -14.99
CA VAL A 408 -0.07 9.58 -15.33
C VAL A 408 -0.88 10.55 -14.48
N TYR A 409 -0.20 11.39 -13.71
CA TYR A 409 -0.84 12.37 -12.84
C TYR A 409 0.00 13.66 -12.77
N ASN A 410 -0.63 14.81 -13.07
CA ASN A 410 0.03 16.12 -13.12
C ASN A 410 1.35 16.15 -13.93
N SER A 411 1.32 15.53 -15.12
CA SER A 411 2.48 15.38 -16.02
C SER A 411 3.62 14.53 -15.47
N ASN A 412 3.40 13.79 -14.39
CA ASN A 412 4.33 12.77 -13.90
C ASN A 412 3.82 11.39 -14.31
N LEU A 413 4.73 10.52 -14.74
CA LEU A 413 4.47 9.09 -14.88
C LEU A 413 4.91 8.40 -13.59
N LEU A 414 3.95 7.78 -12.91
CA LEU A 414 4.15 7.05 -11.66
C LEU A 414 4.15 5.55 -11.96
N TYR A 415 5.19 4.85 -11.50
CA TYR A 415 5.34 3.40 -11.54
C TYR A 415 6.35 2.99 -10.44
N HIS A 416 6.25 1.77 -9.93
CA HIS A 416 7.06 1.34 -8.79
C HIS A 416 8.46 0.85 -9.18
N GLY A 417 8.56 -0.11 -10.10
CA GLY A 417 9.80 -0.81 -10.38
C GLY A 417 10.55 -0.27 -11.61
N CYS A 418 10.32 -0.92 -12.74
CA CYS A 418 11.18 -0.82 -13.91
C CYS A 418 10.34 -0.76 -15.19
N VAL A 419 10.96 -0.27 -16.26
CA VAL A 419 10.43 -0.40 -17.62
C VAL A 419 11.31 -1.40 -18.36
N PRO A 420 10.78 -2.53 -18.86
CA PRO A 420 11.59 -3.51 -19.57
C PRO A 420 12.18 -2.92 -20.86
N LEU A 421 13.51 -2.89 -20.94
CA LEU A 421 14.29 -2.45 -22.09
C LEU A 421 15.15 -3.59 -22.63
N ASP A 422 15.40 -3.58 -23.92
CA ASP A 422 16.39 -4.45 -24.55
C ASP A 422 17.81 -3.84 -24.48
N GLU A 423 18.80 -4.56 -25.01
CA GLU A 423 20.20 -4.13 -25.03
C GLU A 423 20.44 -2.83 -25.82
N ASN A 424 19.53 -2.46 -26.72
CA ASN A 424 19.59 -1.22 -27.51
C ASN A 424 18.88 -0.04 -26.82
N GLY A 425 18.25 -0.27 -25.66
CA GLY A 425 17.45 0.73 -24.95
C GLY A 425 16.05 0.93 -25.53
N GLU A 426 15.58 0.06 -26.42
CA GLU A 426 14.20 0.06 -26.89
C GLU A 426 13.30 -0.74 -25.94
N PHE A 427 11.98 -0.51 -25.99
CA PHE A 427 11.05 -1.30 -25.17
C PHE A 427 11.11 -2.78 -25.56
N LYS A 428 11.48 -3.61 -24.57
CA LYS A 428 11.62 -5.05 -24.75
C LYS A 428 10.26 -5.67 -25.12
N GLN A 429 10.26 -6.54 -26.14
CA GLN A 429 9.10 -7.37 -26.44
C GLN A 429 9.04 -8.55 -25.47
N VAL A 430 7.86 -8.76 -24.89
CA VAL A 430 7.62 -9.77 -23.87
C VAL A 430 6.44 -10.62 -24.30
N ASN A 431 6.63 -11.94 -24.30
CA ASN A 431 5.60 -12.91 -24.62
C ASN A 431 4.67 -13.12 -23.41
N ILE A 432 3.39 -12.79 -23.57
CA ILE A 432 2.33 -13.06 -22.61
C ILE A 432 1.27 -13.91 -23.31
N TYR A 433 1.21 -15.20 -22.97
CA TYR A 433 0.27 -16.17 -23.54
C TYR A 433 0.28 -16.29 -25.07
N GLY A 434 1.46 -16.20 -25.69
CA GLY A 434 1.66 -16.36 -27.13
C GLY A 434 1.66 -15.04 -27.91
N GLU A 435 1.21 -13.95 -27.28
CA GLU A 435 1.18 -12.61 -27.88
C GLU A 435 2.31 -11.75 -27.30
N HIS A 436 2.90 -10.88 -28.13
CA HIS A 436 4.04 -10.06 -27.75
C HIS A 436 3.61 -8.63 -27.43
N TYR A 437 4.00 -8.13 -26.26
CA TYR A 437 3.69 -6.79 -25.78
C TYR A 437 4.96 -6.04 -25.40
N LYS A 438 4.94 -4.72 -25.52
CA LYS A 438 6.06 -3.85 -25.11
C LYS A 438 5.58 -2.49 -24.61
N GLY A 439 6.40 -1.82 -23.81
CA GLY A 439 6.11 -0.48 -23.28
C GLY A 439 4.75 -0.44 -22.56
N LYS A 440 3.91 0.56 -22.88
CA LYS A 440 2.58 0.74 -22.26
C LYS A 440 1.68 -0.48 -22.41
N GLU A 441 1.69 -1.14 -23.57
CA GLU A 441 0.81 -2.28 -23.85
C GLU A 441 1.09 -3.47 -22.92
N LEU A 442 2.36 -3.65 -22.52
CA LEU A 442 2.75 -4.67 -21.55
C LEU A 442 2.13 -4.40 -20.17
N TYR A 443 2.15 -3.15 -19.70
CA TYR A 443 1.51 -2.81 -18.43
C TYR A 443 -0.01 -3.01 -18.50
N ASP A 444 -0.63 -2.58 -19.60
CA ASP A 444 -2.08 -2.70 -19.77
C ASP A 444 -2.55 -4.17 -19.78
N ILE A 445 -1.82 -5.06 -20.47
CA ILE A 445 -2.18 -6.48 -20.53
C ILE A 445 -1.92 -7.21 -19.21
N LEU A 446 -0.83 -6.90 -18.51
CA LEU A 446 -0.53 -7.48 -17.20
C LEU A 446 -1.59 -7.07 -16.17
N GLU A 447 -1.98 -5.79 -16.15
CA GLU A 447 -3.06 -5.32 -15.30
C GLU A 447 -4.41 -5.97 -15.66
N HIS A 448 -4.70 -6.13 -16.95
CA HIS A 448 -5.90 -6.81 -17.43
C HIS A 448 -5.99 -8.24 -16.86
N TYR A 449 -4.93 -9.02 -16.99
CA TYR A 449 -4.89 -10.38 -16.43
C TYR A 449 -4.92 -10.41 -14.90
N ALA A 450 -4.20 -9.51 -14.23
CA ALA A 450 -4.23 -9.40 -12.76
C ALA A 450 -5.66 -9.19 -12.24
N ARG A 451 -6.43 -8.30 -12.87
CA ARG A 451 -7.85 -8.06 -12.55
C ARG A 451 -8.70 -9.31 -12.84
N ARG A 452 -8.46 -9.99 -13.96
CA ARG A 452 -9.18 -11.23 -14.32
C ARG A 452 -8.92 -12.36 -13.32
N GLY A 453 -7.68 -12.52 -12.86
CA GLY A 453 -7.30 -13.55 -11.88
C GLY A 453 -8.04 -13.41 -10.54
N TYR A 454 -8.44 -12.18 -10.20
CA TYR A 454 -9.20 -11.91 -8.99
C TYR A 454 -10.73 -11.95 -9.20
N TYR A 455 -11.25 -11.34 -10.27
CA TYR A 455 -12.69 -11.13 -10.44
C TYR A 455 -13.43 -12.20 -11.26
N ILE A 456 -12.75 -13.00 -12.08
CA ILE A 456 -13.43 -14.04 -12.87
C ILE A 456 -13.87 -15.20 -11.97
N THR A 457 -15.12 -15.64 -12.15
CA THR A 457 -15.73 -16.75 -11.41
C THR A 457 -16.32 -17.83 -12.31
N ASN A 458 -16.60 -17.52 -13.57
CA ASN A 458 -17.28 -18.39 -14.53
C ASN A 458 -16.34 -19.12 -15.51
N ASP A 459 -15.05 -18.82 -15.47
CA ASP A 459 -14.03 -19.46 -16.30
C ASP A 459 -12.77 -19.76 -15.46
N PRO A 460 -12.65 -21.00 -14.95
CA PRO A 460 -11.53 -21.38 -14.11
C PRO A 460 -10.16 -21.31 -14.81
N GLU A 461 -10.10 -21.59 -16.11
CA GLU A 461 -8.83 -21.56 -16.86
C GLU A 461 -8.35 -20.13 -17.03
N GLU A 462 -9.23 -19.22 -17.42
CA GLU A 462 -8.88 -17.81 -17.55
C GLU A 462 -8.60 -17.14 -16.20
N LYS A 463 -9.30 -17.57 -15.13
CA LYS A 463 -8.96 -17.17 -13.77
C LYS A 463 -7.53 -17.62 -13.44
N LEU A 464 -7.19 -18.89 -13.67
CA LEU A 464 -5.86 -19.42 -13.38
C LEU A 464 -4.77 -18.69 -14.18
N LYS A 465 -5.01 -18.35 -15.45
CA LYS A 465 -4.10 -17.48 -16.23
C LYS A 465 -3.89 -16.14 -15.53
N GLY A 466 -4.97 -15.46 -15.16
CA GLY A 466 -4.87 -14.21 -14.41
C GLY A 466 -4.10 -14.33 -13.09
N GLN A 467 -4.25 -15.45 -12.38
CA GLN A 467 -3.53 -15.74 -11.14
C GLN A 467 -2.04 -16.01 -11.38
N ASP A 468 -1.70 -16.76 -12.43
CA ASP A 468 -0.32 -17.02 -12.84
C ASP A 468 0.39 -15.70 -13.21
N ILE A 469 -0.33 -14.74 -13.79
CA ILE A 469 0.21 -13.40 -14.08
C ILE A 469 0.55 -12.63 -12.80
N LEU A 470 -0.16 -12.82 -11.68
CA LEU A 470 0.21 -12.18 -10.41
C LEU A 470 1.56 -12.71 -9.91
N TRP A 471 1.86 -14.00 -10.12
CA TRP A 471 3.18 -14.57 -9.84
C TRP A 471 4.26 -14.06 -10.81
N TYR A 472 3.93 -13.99 -12.11
CA TYR A 472 4.81 -13.42 -13.12
C TYR A 472 5.22 -11.98 -12.77
N ILE A 473 4.25 -11.13 -12.42
CA ILE A 473 4.49 -9.74 -12.05
C ILE A 473 5.40 -9.67 -10.82
N TRP A 474 5.26 -10.58 -9.85
CA TRP A 474 6.10 -10.57 -8.65
C TRP A 474 7.58 -10.90 -8.90
N GLY A 475 7.88 -11.86 -9.78
CA GLY A 475 9.23 -12.47 -9.82
C GLY A 475 9.87 -12.68 -11.19
N ASN A 476 9.20 -12.36 -12.29
CA ASN A 476 9.77 -12.54 -13.63
C ASN A 476 10.69 -11.36 -14.00
N PRO A 477 11.88 -11.61 -14.60
CA PRO A 477 12.82 -10.55 -15.01
C PRO A 477 12.27 -9.52 -16.01
N ASN A 478 11.24 -9.90 -16.77
CA ASN A 478 10.56 -9.02 -17.71
C ASN A 478 9.35 -8.29 -17.08
N SER A 479 9.12 -8.47 -15.78
CA SER A 479 8.05 -7.78 -15.06
C SER A 479 8.38 -6.30 -14.84
N PRO A 480 7.41 -5.39 -15.03
CA PRO A 480 7.60 -3.97 -14.73
C PRO A 480 7.75 -3.62 -13.24
N VAL A 481 7.60 -4.57 -12.33
CA VAL A 481 7.78 -4.34 -10.88
C VAL A 481 8.89 -5.19 -10.29
N PHE A 482 9.68 -5.87 -11.12
CA PHE A 482 10.82 -6.68 -10.69
C PHE A 482 12.07 -6.35 -11.50
N GLY A 483 13.00 -5.61 -10.89
CA GLY A 483 14.21 -5.10 -11.55
C GLY A 483 15.45 -5.98 -11.42
N LYS A 484 15.30 -7.31 -11.35
CA LYS A 484 16.44 -8.25 -11.20
C LYS A 484 16.35 -9.36 -12.23
N GLU A 485 17.48 -10.00 -12.51
CA GLU A 485 17.55 -11.12 -13.44
C GLU A 485 16.77 -12.35 -12.95
N ARG A 486 16.79 -12.60 -11.64
CA ARG A 486 16.12 -13.77 -11.04
C ARG A 486 15.83 -13.58 -9.55
N MET A 487 14.79 -14.25 -9.08
CA MET A 487 14.44 -14.32 -7.67
C MET A 487 15.27 -15.41 -6.97
N ALA A 488 16.54 -15.12 -6.65
CA ALA A 488 17.49 -16.06 -6.06
C ALA A 488 17.15 -16.42 -4.59
N THR A 489 16.09 -17.21 -4.39
CA THR A 489 15.63 -17.64 -3.07
C THR A 489 16.32 -18.92 -2.60
N PHE A 490 16.46 -19.90 -3.49
CA PHE A 490 17.07 -21.20 -3.18
C PHE A 490 18.59 -21.07 -3.04
N GLU A 491 19.19 -20.18 -3.82
CA GLU A 491 20.63 -19.96 -3.89
C GLU A 491 21.21 -19.18 -2.69
N ARG A 492 20.35 -18.57 -1.87
CA ARG A 492 20.74 -17.91 -0.60
C ARG A 492 20.80 -18.95 0.51
#